data_AF-A0A401RHG1-F1
#
_entry.id   AF-A0A401RHG1-F1
#
_cell.length_a   1.000
_cell.length_b   1.000
_cell.length_c   1.000
_cell.angle_alpha   90.00
_cell.angle_beta   90.00
_cell.angle_gamma   90.00
#
_symmetry.space_group_name_H-M   'P 1'
#
loop_
_entity.id
_entity.type
_entity.pdbx_description
1 polymer ?
#
loop_
_entity_poly.entity_id
_entity_poly.type
_entity_poly.pdbx_seq_one_letter_code
_entity_poly.pdbx_strand_id
1 'polypeptide(L)'
;MFALERSRCLSRRRAQYLAAEPSAPIPGLVRERGFGARGLLLLVTALSFLSRFYRLAEPGHVCWDETHFGKMGSYYINQTFFFDVHPPLGKMLIGLAGYLTGYDGTFPFKKPGDKYGHHHYYGMRALCATLGSFLVPFAYLIVLELSSSLCAALLAAVLLIFGHQTCRRKLRMQAWPTSLTLLKQ
;
A
#
# COMPACT_ATOMS: atom_id res chain seq x y z
N MET A 1 -39.42 -38.86 -3.73
CA MET A 1 -38.49 -39.06 -2.60
C MET A 1 -37.25 -38.16 -2.67
N PHE A 2 -36.54 -38.09 -3.81
CA PHE A 2 -35.32 -37.28 -4.00
C PHE A 2 -35.45 -35.76 -3.71
N ALA A 3 -36.59 -35.14 -4.03
CA ALA A 3 -36.80 -33.71 -3.80
C ALA A 3 -36.86 -33.33 -2.31
N LEU A 4 -37.31 -34.26 -1.45
CA LEU A 4 -37.41 -34.08 0.00
C LEU A 4 -36.07 -34.28 0.73
N GLU A 5 -35.11 -34.97 0.11
CA GLU A 5 -33.74 -35.10 0.65
C GLU A 5 -32.87 -33.90 0.27
N ARG A 6 -33.07 -33.35 -0.93
CA ARG A 6 -32.36 -32.15 -1.39
C ARG A 6 -32.76 -30.91 -0.57
N SER A 7 -34.03 -30.78 -0.21
CA SER A 7 -34.52 -29.71 0.66
C SER A 7 -34.01 -29.83 2.10
N ARG A 8 -33.87 -31.04 2.64
CA ARG A 8 -33.26 -31.28 3.96
C ARG A 8 -31.74 -31.03 3.98
N CYS A 9 -31.03 -31.32 2.89
CA CYS A 9 -29.60 -31.02 2.76
C CYS A 9 -29.34 -29.51 2.59
N LEU A 10 -30.16 -28.82 1.80
CA LEU A 10 -30.07 -27.36 1.63
C LEU A 10 -30.46 -26.63 2.91
N SER A 11 -31.46 -27.11 3.67
CA SER A 11 -31.79 -26.50 4.97
C SER A 11 -30.69 -26.71 6.01
N ARG A 12 -30.02 -27.87 6.02
CA ARG A 12 -28.84 -28.12 6.88
C ARG A 12 -27.66 -27.21 6.55
N ARG A 13 -27.34 -26.99 5.26
CA ARG A 13 -26.27 -26.05 4.87
C ARG A 13 -26.63 -24.61 5.23
N ARG A 14 -27.88 -24.19 5.00
CA ARG A 14 -28.35 -22.85 5.34
C ARG A 14 -28.32 -22.62 6.86
N ALA A 15 -28.64 -23.63 7.66
CA ALA A 15 -28.49 -23.59 9.11
C ALA A 15 -27.02 -23.50 9.56
N GLN A 16 -26.08 -24.17 8.89
CA GLN A 16 -24.64 -24.05 9.18
C GLN A 16 -24.06 -22.67 8.82
N TYR A 17 -24.49 -22.06 7.72
CA TYR A 17 -24.06 -20.70 7.35
C TYR A 17 -24.69 -19.62 8.25
N LEU A 18 -25.91 -19.84 8.74
CA LEU A 18 -26.55 -18.95 9.70
C LEU A 18 -26.04 -19.15 11.14
N ALA A 19 -25.57 -20.35 11.48
CA ALA A 19 -24.89 -20.65 12.75
C ALA A 19 -23.39 -20.30 12.74
N ALA A 20 -22.84 -19.91 11.59
CA ALA A 20 -21.62 -19.12 11.53
C ALA A 20 -21.94 -17.70 11.99
N GLU A 21 -22.31 -17.58 13.27
CA GLU A 21 -22.21 -16.34 14.02
C GLU A 21 -20.83 -15.72 13.74
N PRO A 22 -20.70 -14.39 13.69
CA PRO A 22 -19.39 -13.76 13.71
C PRO A 22 -18.73 -14.25 14.99
N SER A 23 -17.76 -15.17 14.85
CA SER A 23 -17.13 -15.87 15.96
C SER A 23 -16.82 -14.83 17.04
N ALA A 24 -17.49 -14.95 18.19
CA ALA A 24 -17.27 -14.09 19.33
C ALA A 24 -15.75 -13.91 19.52
N PRO A 25 -15.26 -12.70 19.84
CA PRO A 25 -13.83 -12.51 20.08
C PRO A 25 -13.41 -13.52 21.13
N ILE A 26 -12.57 -14.49 20.76
CA ILE A 26 -12.22 -15.62 21.62
C ILE A 26 -11.66 -15.05 22.92
N PRO A 27 -12.39 -15.11 24.06
CA PRO A 27 -11.98 -14.43 25.28
C PRO A 27 -10.86 -15.25 25.89
N GLY A 28 -9.61 -14.89 25.59
CA GLY A 28 -8.42 -15.51 26.15
C GLY A 28 -7.22 -15.65 25.22
N LEU A 29 -7.41 -15.66 23.89
CA LEU A 29 -6.30 -15.98 22.97
C LEU A 29 -5.37 -14.79 22.67
N VAL A 30 -5.82 -13.56 22.91
CA VAL A 30 -4.98 -12.35 22.83
C VAL A 30 -4.02 -12.25 24.02
N ARG A 31 -4.32 -12.91 25.14
CA ARG A 31 -3.64 -12.69 26.44
C ARG A 31 -2.42 -13.59 26.67
N GLU A 32 -2.38 -14.78 26.07
CA GLU A 32 -1.25 -15.73 26.18
C GLU A 32 -0.23 -15.63 25.01
N ARG A 33 -0.37 -14.62 24.13
CA ARG A 33 0.58 -14.35 23.04
C ARG A 33 1.77 -13.57 23.57
N GLY A 34 2.71 -14.32 24.14
CA GLY A 34 3.89 -13.81 24.83
C GLY A 34 4.80 -12.87 24.03
N PHE A 35 5.87 -12.46 24.70
CA PHE A 35 6.94 -11.57 24.22
C PHE A 35 7.36 -11.81 22.76
N GLY A 36 7.31 -13.06 22.29
CA GLY A 36 7.61 -13.46 20.91
C GLY A 36 6.69 -12.87 19.84
N ALA A 37 5.37 -12.80 20.04
CA ALA A 37 4.46 -12.24 19.04
C ALA A 37 4.65 -10.73 18.86
N ARG A 38 4.90 -10.02 19.97
CA ARG A 38 5.25 -8.59 19.95
C ARG A 38 6.61 -8.35 19.32
N GLY A 39 7.62 -9.16 19.65
CA GLY A 39 8.94 -9.08 19.02
C GLY A 39 8.88 -9.33 17.51
N LEU A 40 8.06 -10.29 17.09
CA LEU A 40 7.86 -10.61 15.68
C LEU A 40 7.14 -9.50 14.92
N LEU A 41 6.11 -8.89 15.52
CA LEU A 41 5.44 -7.72 14.97
C LEU A 41 6.43 -6.56 14.77
N LEU A 42 7.29 -6.29 15.76
CA LEU A 42 8.32 -5.27 15.66
C LEU A 42 9.32 -5.58 14.55
N LEU A 43 9.76 -6.84 14.44
CA LEU A 43 10.65 -7.29 13.37
C LEU A 43 10.02 -7.12 11.98
N VAL A 44 8.77 -7.56 11.80
CA VAL A 44 8.02 -7.39 10.55
C VAL A 44 7.84 -5.92 10.20
N THR A 45 7.56 -5.08 11.20
CA THR A 45 7.43 -3.63 11.03
C THR A 45 8.77 -3.03 10.61
N ALA A 46 9.85 -3.34 11.31
CA ALA A 46 11.19 -2.87 10.98
C ALA A 46 11.59 -3.29 9.55
N LEU A 47 11.40 -4.55 9.17
CA LEU A 47 11.65 -5.03 7.81
C LEU A 47 10.77 -4.34 6.76
N SER A 48 9.50 -4.08 7.08
CA SER A 48 8.57 -3.34 6.22
C SER A 48 9.05 -1.90 5.96
N PHE A 49 9.52 -1.21 6.99
CA PHE A 49 10.09 0.14 6.87
C PHE A 49 11.44 0.12 6.15
N LEU A 50 12.38 -0.73 6.57
CA LEU A 50 13.70 -0.83 5.93
C LEU A 50 13.55 -1.14 4.45
N SER A 51 12.73 -2.12 4.10
CA SER A 51 12.48 -2.47 2.71
C SER A 51 11.95 -1.28 1.93
N ARG A 52 10.93 -0.56 2.41
CA ARG A 52 10.29 0.56 1.68
C ARG A 52 11.13 1.82 1.62
N PHE A 53 11.85 2.16 2.67
CA PHE A 53 12.75 3.32 2.71
C PHE A 53 14.09 3.08 2.00
N TYR A 54 14.43 1.82 1.69
CA TYR A 54 15.64 1.50 0.92
C TYR A 54 15.62 2.21 -0.44
N ARG A 55 16.56 3.14 -0.63
CA ARG A 55 16.76 3.96 -1.84
C ARG A 55 15.50 4.70 -2.29
N LEU A 56 14.86 5.42 -1.36
CA LEU A 56 13.70 6.27 -1.66
C LEU A 56 14.05 7.47 -2.57
N ALA A 57 15.28 7.98 -2.45
CA ALA A 57 15.83 9.05 -3.26
C ALA A 57 15.90 8.72 -4.76
N GLU A 58 16.08 7.42 -5.05
CA GLU A 58 16.33 6.93 -6.39
C GLU A 58 15.07 6.26 -6.96
N PRO A 59 14.62 6.63 -8.17
CA PRO A 59 15.31 7.45 -9.16
C PRO A 59 15.13 8.97 -8.97
N GLY A 60 16.14 9.77 -9.29
CA GLY A 60 16.10 11.25 -9.25
C GLY A 60 15.33 11.90 -10.41
N HIS A 61 14.40 11.18 -11.03
CA HIS A 61 13.52 11.65 -12.09
C HIS A 61 12.07 11.34 -11.74
N VAL A 62 11.15 12.07 -12.38
CA VAL A 62 9.70 11.94 -12.20
C VAL A 62 9.22 10.59 -12.71
N CYS A 63 8.63 9.77 -11.85
CA CYS A 63 7.97 8.52 -12.22
C CYS A 63 6.58 8.78 -12.81
N TRP A 64 6.02 7.79 -13.51
CA TRP A 64 4.71 7.89 -14.17
C TRP A 64 3.60 8.39 -13.23
N ASP A 65 3.43 7.76 -12.08
CA ASP A 65 2.39 8.14 -11.11
C ASP A 65 2.60 9.55 -10.54
N GLU A 66 3.86 9.99 -10.41
CA GLU A 66 4.22 11.29 -9.86
C GLU A 66 3.82 12.44 -10.79
N THR A 67 3.74 12.20 -12.11
CA THR A 67 3.25 13.21 -13.06
C THR A 67 1.83 13.66 -12.75
N HIS A 68 0.97 12.73 -12.36
CA HIS A 68 -0.43 13.02 -12.05
C HIS A 68 -0.56 13.49 -10.62
N PHE A 69 -0.06 12.73 -9.64
CA PHE A 69 -0.23 13.05 -8.23
C PHE A 69 0.58 14.26 -7.77
N GLY A 70 1.80 14.44 -8.29
CA GLY A 70 2.64 15.60 -7.97
C GLY A 70 2.07 16.90 -8.54
N LYS A 71 1.50 16.85 -9.76
CA LYS A 71 0.79 17.99 -10.36
C LYS A 71 -0.40 18.42 -9.52
N MET A 72 -1.23 17.48 -9.08
CA MET A 72 -2.37 17.80 -8.21
C MET A 72 -1.92 18.33 -6.85
N GLY A 73 -0.85 17.77 -6.26
CA GLY A 73 -0.25 18.31 -5.03
C GLY A 73 0.19 19.76 -5.16
N SER A 74 0.75 20.12 -6.32
CA SER A 74 1.15 21.50 -6.64
C SER A 74 -0.05 22.44 -6.72
N TYR A 75 -1.17 21.98 -7.28
CA TYR A 75 -2.40 22.77 -7.32
C TYR A 75 -2.99 23.03 -5.93
N TYR A 76 -2.88 22.10 -4.99
CA TYR A 76 -3.28 22.32 -3.61
C TYR A 76 -2.41 23.35 -2.89
N ILE A 77 -1.09 23.33 -3.13
CA ILE A 77 -0.15 24.31 -2.54
C ILE A 77 -0.39 25.70 -3.12
N ASN A 78 -0.58 25.79 -4.44
CA ASN A 78 -0.82 27.04 -5.15
C ASN A 78 -2.28 27.54 -5.04
N GLN A 79 -3.14 26.81 -4.33
CA GLN A 79 -4.56 27.14 -4.16
C GLN A 79 -5.31 27.37 -5.48
N THR A 80 -4.93 26.65 -6.54
CA THR A 80 -5.57 26.77 -7.86
C THR A 80 -6.65 25.71 -8.03
N PHE A 81 -7.82 26.12 -8.51
CA PHE A 81 -8.92 25.18 -8.77
C PHE A 81 -8.59 24.24 -9.95
N PHE A 82 -8.87 22.95 -9.77
CA PHE A 82 -8.75 21.93 -10.80
C PHE A 82 -9.87 20.89 -10.65
N PHE A 83 -10.17 20.17 -11.73
CA PHE A 83 -11.17 19.10 -11.74
C PHE A 83 -10.47 17.73 -11.70
N ASP A 84 -10.99 16.83 -10.87
CA ASP A 84 -10.45 15.48 -10.70
C ASP A 84 -11.57 14.47 -10.53
N VAL A 85 -11.35 13.25 -11.03
CA VAL A 85 -12.31 12.15 -10.96
C VAL A 85 -12.21 11.37 -9.64
N HIS A 86 -11.10 11.50 -8.90
CA HIS A 86 -10.87 10.75 -7.68
C HIS A 86 -11.20 11.56 -6.41
N PRO A 87 -11.49 10.89 -5.28
CA PRO A 87 -11.63 11.54 -3.99
C PRO A 87 -10.39 12.39 -3.62
N PRO A 88 -10.58 13.58 -3.01
CA PRO A 88 -9.50 14.55 -2.81
C PRO A 88 -8.52 14.19 -1.69
N LEU A 89 -8.92 13.35 -0.73
CA LEU A 89 -8.18 13.13 0.52
C LEU A 89 -6.72 12.70 0.29
N GLY A 90 -6.50 11.73 -0.60
CA GLY A 90 -5.14 11.24 -0.87
C GLY A 90 -4.23 12.31 -1.49
N LYS A 91 -4.77 13.14 -2.38
CA LYS A 91 -4.00 14.19 -3.07
C LYS A 91 -3.71 15.38 -2.15
N MET A 92 -4.63 15.70 -1.26
CA MET A 92 -4.42 16.69 -0.20
C MET A 92 -3.29 16.27 0.74
N LEU A 93 -3.23 14.99 1.14
CA LEU A 93 -2.13 14.48 1.98
C LEU A 93 -0.78 14.57 1.26
N ILE A 94 -0.72 14.23 -0.03
CA ILE A 94 0.52 14.36 -0.83
C ILE A 94 0.95 15.82 -0.92
N GLY A 95 0.02 16.75 -1.20
CA GLY A 95 0.29 18.19 -1.19
C GLY A 95 0.79 18.68 0.17
N LEU A 96 0.16 18.24 1.26
CA LEU A 96 0.57 18.57 2.63
C LEU A 96 1.97 18.04 2.95
N ALA A 97 2.30 16.81 2.56
CA ALA A 97 3.64 16.26 2.76
C ALA A 97 4.71 17.00 1.95
N GLY A 98 4.36 17.47 0.74
CA GLY A 98 5.20 18.40 -0.01
C GLY A 98 5.43 19.69 0.75
N TYR A 99 4.35 20.34 1.18
CA TYR A 99 4.40 21.60 1.92
C TYR A 99 5.25 21.51 3.20
N LEU A 100 5.06 20.46 4.01
CA LEU A 100 5.83 20.22 5.24
C LEU A 100 7.32 19.97 5.00
N THR A 101 7.71 19.55 3.79
CA THR A 101 9.11 19.31 3.43
C THR A 101 9.75 20.44 2.60
N GLY A 102 9.06 21.57 2.48
CA GLY A 102 9.58 22.77 1.79
C GLY A 102 9.44 22.70 0.27
N TYR A 103 8.40 22.03 -0.24
CA TYR A 103 8.06 22.08 -1.66
C TYR A 103 7.12 23.25 -1.96
N ASP A 104 7.54 24.16 -2.85
CA ASP A 104 6.84 25.40 -3.16
C ASP A 104 5.75 25.29 -4.25
N GLY A 105 5.49 24.10 -4.80
CA GLY A 105 4.46 23.95 -5.84
C GLY A 105 4.85 24.49 -7.23
N THR A 106 6.11 24.88 -7.43
CA THR A 106 6.57 25.52 -8.67
C THR A 106 6.97 24.55 -9.78
N PHE A 107 7.19 23.27 -9.46
CA PHE A 107 7.68 22.29 -10.45
C PHE A 107 6.53 21.80 -11.36
N PRO A 108 6.59 22.06 -12.67
CA PRO A 108 5.53 21.66 -13.58
C PRO A 108 5.75 20.20 -13.99
N PHE A 109 5.17 19.26 -13.24
CA PHE A 109 5.16 17.82 -13.52
C PHE A 109 4.56 17.48 -14.91
N LYS A 110 5.31 17.72 -15.99
CA LYS A 110 4.83 17.65 -17.38
C LYS A 110 5.03 16.27 -18.00
N LYS A 111 6.22 15.69 -17.86
CA LYS A 111 6.56 14.41 -18.48
C LYS A 111 7.27 13.47 -17.50
N PRO A 112 7.03 12.15 -17.60
CA PRO A 112 7.84 11.17 -16.91
C PRO A 112 9.29 11.28 -17.40
N GLY A 113 10.25 11.20 -16.47
CA GLY A 113 11.67 11.34 -16.77
C GLY A 113 12.25 12.75 -16.58
N ASP A 114 11.42 13.76 -16.32
CA ASP A 114 11.90 15.10 -15.96
C ASP A 114 12.73 15.04 -14.66
N LYS A 115 13.86 15.75 -14.60
CA LYS A 115 14.72 15.82 -13.41
C LYS A 115 14.18 16.87 -12.44
N TYR A 116 14.20 16.57 -11.15
CA TYR A 116 13.69 17.45 -10.09
C TYR A 116 14.52 18.71 -9.83
N GLY A 117 15.79 18.74 -10.27
CA GLY A 117 16.69 19.87 -10.04
C GLY A 117 16.85 20.17 -8.55
N HIS A 118 16.52 21.40 -8.14
CA HIS A 118 16.62 21.87 -6.75
C HIS A 118 15.32 21.69 -5.93
N HIS A 119 14.26 21.08 -6.48
CA HIS A 119 12.98 20.98 -5.79
C HIS A 119 12.94 19.83 -4.78
N HIS A 120 12.34 20.07 -3.62
CA HIS A 120 12.19 19.10 -2.54
C HIS A 120 11.03 18.13 -2.80
N TYR A 121 11.29 16.99 -3.48
CA TYR A 121 10.27 15.97 -3.77
C TYR A 121 10.20 14.83 -2.74
N TYR A 122 11.16 14.79 -1.81
CA TYR A 122 11.36 13.68 -0.88
C TYR A 122 10.17 13.45 0.05
N GLY A 123 9.51 14.50 0.52
CA GLY A 123 8.39 14.38 1.46
C GLY A 123 7.19 13.63 0.86
N MET A 124 6.87 13.90 -0.40
CA MET A 124 5.78 13.22 -1.10
C MET A 124 6.04 11.71 -1.22
N ARG A 125 7.28 11.32 -1.55
CA ARG A 125 7.70 9.91 -1.59
C ARG A 125 7.70 9.28 -0.21
N ALA A 126 8.17 10.00 0.80
CA ALA A 126 8.22 9.52 2.18
C ALA A 126 6.83 9.26 2.74
N LEU A 127 5.84 10.10 2.41
CA LEU A 127 4.45 9.86 2.77
C LEU A 127 3.93 8.55 2.16
N CYS A 128 4.14 8.33 0.85
CA CYS A 128 3.72 7.09 0.20
C CYS A 128 4.42 5.86 0.81
N ALA A 129 5.71 5.99 1.14
CA ALA A 129 6.48 4.93 1.76
C ALA A 129 6.04 4.63 3.19
N THR A 130 5.71 5.64 4.01
CA THR A 130 5.22 5.45 5.39
C THR A 130 3.86 4.75 5.39
N LEU A 131 2.89 5.27 4.63
CA LEU A 131 1.55 4.68 4.52
C LEU A 131 1.61 3.23 4.00
N GLY A 132 2.45 2.97 3.00
CA GLY A 132 2.70 1.62 2.51
C GLY A 132 3.37 0.71 3.54
N SER A 133 4.22 1.25 4.42
CA SER A 133 4.92 0.48 5.46
C SER A 133 3.99 0.04 6.58
N PHE A 134 3.01 0.89 6.94
CA PHE A 134 1.98 0.58 7.94
C PHE A 134 0.99 -0.50 7.47
N LEU A 135 0.79 -0.66 6.16
CA LEU A 135 -0.10 -1.70 5.63
C LEU A 135 0.32 -3.11 6.07
N VAL A 136 1.62 -3.39 6.18
CA VAL A 136 2.15 -4.71 6.56
C VAL A 136 1.83 -5.10 8.01
N PRO A 137 2.15 -4.29 9.04
CA PRO A 137 1.79 -4.63 10.41
C PRO A 137 0.27 -4.68 10.62
N PHE A 138 -0.52 -3.82 9.94
CA PHE A 138 -1.97 -3.93 10.01
C PHE A 138 -2.48 -5.25 9.44
N ALA A 139 -1.98 -5.67 8.26
CA ALA A 139 -2.35 -6.95 7.69
C ALA A 139 -1.91 -8.14 8.56
N TYR A 140 -0.71 -8.09 9.16
CA TYR A 140 -0.26 -9.09 10.12
C TYR A 140 -1.23 -9.21 11.31
N LEU A 141 -1.63 -8.08 11.90
CA LEU A 141 -2.58 -8.06 13.02
C LEU A 141 -3.96 -8.59 12.62
N ILE A 142 -4.47 -8.23 11.45
CA ILE A 142 -5.76 -8.70 10.93
C ILE A 142 -5.74 -10.22 10.74
N VAL A 143 -4.69 -10.77 10.09
CA VAL A 143 -4.58 -12.22 9.88
C VAL A 143 -4.35 -12.95 11.19
N LEU A 144 -3.61 -12.35 12.12
CA LEU A 144 -3.39 -12.91 13.45
C LEU A 144 -4.68 -13.02 14.26
N GLU A 145 -5.58 -12.05 14.13
CA GLU A 145 -6.90 -12.05 14.77
C GLU A 145 -7.84 -13.05 14.09
N LEU A 146 -7.91 -13.06 12.75
CA LEU A 146 -8.80 -13.94 11.98
C LEU A 146 -8.39 -15.41 12.05
N SER A 147 -7.11 -15.71 11.84
CA SER A 147 -6.61 -17.09 11.75
C SER A 147 -6.22 -17.67 13.10
N SER A 148 -6.06 -16.84 14.12
CA SER A 148 -5.54 -17.25 15.44
C SER A 148 -4.15 -17.93 15.42
N SER A 149 -3.47 -17.98 14.27
CA SER A 149 -2.19 -18.68 14.06
C SER A 149 -1.06 -17.72 13.72
N LEU A 150 0.06 -17.84 14.43
CA LEU A 150 1.27 -17.03 14.20
C LEU A 150 1.92 -17.33 12.84
N CYS A 151 1.92 -18.60 12.42
CA CYS A 151 2.50 -19.00 11.14
C CYS A 151 1.72 -18.42 9.95
N ALA A 152 0.39 -18.39 10.03
CA ALA A 152 -0.46 -17.80 9.00
C ALA A 152 -0.23 -16.28 8.89
N ALA A 153 -0.17 -15.58 10.03
CA ALA A 153 0.13 -14.15 10.08
C ALA A 153 1.52 -13.83 9.53
N LEU A 154 2.53 -14.64 9.84
CA LEU A 154 3.87 -14.51 9.29
C LEU A 154 3.91 -14.69 7.78
N LEU A 155 3.26 -15.74 7.28
CA LEU A 155 3.21 -16.01 5.85
C LEU A 155 2.55 -14.85 5.10
N ALA A 156 1.46 -14.28 5.63
CA ALA A 156 0.83 -13.08 5.08
C ALA A 156 1.77 -11.87 5.07
N ALA A 157 2.49 -11.60 6.16
CA ALA A 157 3.45 -10.50 6.24
C ALA A 157 4.61 -10.67 5.24
N VAL A 158 5.17 -11.88 5.13
CA VAL A 158 6.23 -12.22 4.17
C VAL A 158 5.73 -12.00 2.74
N LEU A 159 4.55 -12.51 2.39
CA LEU A 159 3.96 -12.32 1.07
C LEU A 159 3.74 -10.84 0.73
N LEU A 160 3.32 -10.01 1.69
CA LEU A 160 3.15 -8.58 1.47
C LEU A 160 4.47 -7.82 1.30
N ILE A 161 5.50 -8.19 2.08
CA ILE A 161 6.83 -7.58 1.96
C ILE A 161 7.45 -7.92 0.59
N PHE A 162 7.42 -9.20 0.18
CA PHE A 162 8.02 -9.63 -1.08
C PHE A 162 7.16 -9.30 -2.31
N GLY A 163 5.84 -9.49 -2.23
CA GLY A 163 4.92 -9.22 -3.34
C GLY A 163 4.93 -7.75 -3.77
N HIS A 164 4.99 -6.83 -2.80
CA HIS A 164 5.06 -5.41 -3.09
C HIS A 164 6.44 -4.98 -3.66
N GLN A 165 7.51 -5.66 -3.27
CA GLN A 165 8.86 -5.41 -3.80
C GLN A 165 8.93 -5.68 -5.32
N THR A 166 8.23 -6.71 -5.80
CA THR A 166 8.08 -6.99 -7.23
C THR A 166 7.29 -5.89 -7.95
N CYS A 167 6.26 -5.32 -7.30
CA CYS A 167 5.48 -4.21 -7.86
C CYS A 167 6.28 -2.89 -7.93
N ARG A 168 7.23 -2.65 -7.01
CA ARG A 168 8.18 -1.51 -7.13
C ARG A 168 9.12 -1.60 -8.33
N ARG A 169 9.40 -2.79 -8.87
CA ARG A 169 10.06 -2.91 -10.17
C ARG A 169 9.12 -2.56 -11.33
N LYS A 170 7.82 -2.81 -11.18
CA LYS A 170 6.79 -2.46 -12.19
C LYS A 170 6.50 -0.95 -12.24
N LEU A 171 6.47 -0.26 -11.09
CA LEU A 171 6.35 1.20 -11.00
C LEU A 171 7.63 1.97 -11.39
N ARG A 172 8.80 1.32 -11.30
CA ARG A 172 10.07 1.82 -11.87
C ARG A 172 10.23 1.51 -13.37
N MET A 173 9.32 0.74 -13.98
CA MET A 173 9.36 0.42 -15.41
C MET A 173 8.57 1.43 -16.23
N GLN A 174 9.09 2.66 -16.28
CA GLN A 174 9.00 3.53 -17.47
C GLN A 174 10.31 4.30 -17.70
N ALA A 175 11.45 3.70 -17.35
CA ALA A 175 12.57 3.74 -18.27
C ALA A 175 12.44 2.48 -19.12
N TRP A 176 11.70 2.58 -20.23
CA TRP A 176 11.85 1.61 -21.31
C TRP A 176 13.34 1.51 -21.62
N PRO A 177 13.95 0.32 -21.78
CA PRO A 177 15.28 0.28 -22.36
C PRO A 177 15.18 1.01 -23.70
N THR A 178 15.94 2.08 -23.85
CA THR A 178 16.18 2.80 -25.11
C THR A 178 16.93 1.89 -26.10
N SER A 179 16.36 0.73 -26.40
CA SER A 179 16.85 -0.29 -27.32
C SER A 179 15.79 -0.66 -28.36
N LEU A 180 14.71 0.12 -28.48
CA LEU A 180 13.64 -0.07 -29.46
C LEU A 180 13.38 1.18 -30.31
N THR A 181 14.44 1.96 -30.54
CA THR A 181 14.53 2.97 -31.63
C THR A 181 15.26 2.42 -32.86
N LEU A 182 15.29 1.09 -33.05
CA LEU A 182 15.86 0.43 -34.25
C LEU A 182 14.86 -0.37 -35.10
N LEU A 183 13.55 -0.25 -34.87
CA LEU A 183 12.52 -0.88 -35.71
C LEU A 183 11.35 0.08 -36.01
N LYS A 184 11.69 1.31 -36.39
CA LYS A 184 10.90 2.18 -37.27
C LYS A 184 11.88 3.04 -38.09
N GLN A 185 12.64 2.37 -38.94
CA GLN A 185 12.95 2.83 -40.29
C GLN A 185 12.33 1.83 -41.25
#